data_AF-A0A318B6U9-F1
#
_entry.id   AF-A0A318B6U9-F1
#
_cell.length_a   1.000
_cell.length_b   1.000
_cell.length_c   1.000
_cell.angle_alpha   90.00
_cell.angle_beta   90.00
_cell.angle_gamma   90.00
#
_symmetry.space_group_name_H-M   'P 1'
#
loop_
_entity.id
_entity.type
_entity.pdbx_description
1 polymer ?
#
loop_
_entity_poly.entity_id
_entity_poly.type
_entity_poly.pdbx_seq_one_letter_code
_entity_poly.pdbx_strand_id
1 'polypeptide(L)'
;MRDTGQTAGEHKLDQRQLLAALRAFRRGDFSVRLPDDLDGLDGELAEAFNDAVGLNDRISKEFERLRDAVGRQGKINQRAALPGALGSWNDSVEAVNSLITDMVHPTAEMARVIGAVAKGDLSQTMDLENEDHPLRGEFLRIGKVVNTMVGQLGSFVSEVTRVAREVGTEGKLGGQAKVAGVAGAWKDLTDNVNLMAANLTGQVRNIA
;
A
#
# COMPACT_ATOMS: atom_id res chain seq x y z
N MET A 1 -23.38 -66.02 -33.39
CA MET A 1 -23.48 -65.92 -31.92
C MET A 1 -22.09 -65.57 -31.43
N ARG A 2 -21.71 -64.28 -31.41
CA ARG A 2 -21.73 -63.39 -30.23
C ARG A 2 -21.45 -64.14 -28.92
N ASP A 3 -20.22 -64.01 -28.44
CA ASP A 3 -19.96 -63.76 -27.01
C ASP A 3 -18.64 -62.99 -26.85
N THR A 4 -18.74 -61.66 -26.88
CA THR A 4 -17.73 -60.71 -26.43
C THR A 4 -18.22 -60.16 -25.10
N GLY A 5 -17.91 -60.87 -24.02
CA GLY A 5 -18.16 -60.45 -22.64
C GLY A 5 -16.84 -60.17 -21.94
N GLN A 6 -16.09 -59.17 -22.43
CA GLN A 6 -14.95 -58.64 -21.69
C GLN A 6 -15.53 -57.83 -20.54
N THR A 7 -15.46 -58.39 -19.33
CA THR A 7 -15.88 -57.75 -18.08
C THR A 7 -15.15 -56.42 -17.91
N ALA A 8 -15.88 -55.31 -18.01
CA ALA A 8 -15.41 -54.00 -17.55
C ALA A 8 -15.13 -54.13 -16.05
N GLY A 9 -13.85 -54.20 -15.68
CA GLY A 9 -13.45 -54.19 -14.27
C GLY A 9 -13.84 -52.85 -13.68
N GLU A 10 -14.60 -52.85 -12.60
CA GLU A 10 -14.82 -51.66 -11.76
C GLU A 10 -13.44 -51.13 -11.33
N HIS A 11 -12.93 -50.11 -12.04
CA HIS A 11 -11.72 -49.40 -11.63
C HIS A 11 -12.08 -48.63 -10.36
N LYS A 12 -11.67 -49.16 -9.20
CA LYS A 12 -11.92 -48.54 -7.89
C LYS A 12 -10.69 -47.77 -7.42
N LEU A 13 -10.95 -46.68 -6.69
CA LEU A 13 -9.89 -45.88 -6.09
C LEU A 13 -9.22 -46.63 -4.92
N ASP A 14 -7.92 -46.88 -5.02
CA ASP A 14 -7.17 -47.46 -3.89
C ASP A 14 -7.05 -46.45 -2.75
N GLN A 15 -7.52 -46.83 -1.55
CA GLN A 15 -7.39 -46.02 -0.34
C GLN A 15 -5.94 -45.64 -0.02
N ARG A 16 -4.96 -46.47 -0.37
CA ARG A 16 -3.54 -46.14 -0.19
C ARG A 16 -3.10 -45.02 -1.13
N GLN A 17 -3.60 -45.02 -2.37
CA GLN A 17 -3.36 -43.97 -3.35
C GLN A 17 -3.99 -42.66 -2.89
N LEU A 18 -5.26 -42.69 -2.46
CA LEU A 18 -5.94 -41.52 -1.90
C LEU A 18 -5.20 -40.97 -0.67
N LEU A 19 -4.77 -41.83 0.26
CA LEU A 19 -4.00 -41.41 1.43
C LEU A 19 -2.64 -40.82 1.04
N ALA A 20 -1.96 -41.37 0.04
CA ALA A 20 -0.71 -40.82 -0.48
C ALA A 20 -0.94 -39.43 -1.10
N ALA A 21 -2.01 -39.27 -1.88
CA ALA A 21 -2.39 -38.02 -2.51
C ALA A 21 -2.75 -36.94 -1.47
N LEU A 22 -3.58 -37.28 -0.47
CA LEU A 22 -3.89 -36.39 0.66
C LEU A 22 -2.63 -35.99 1.44
N ARG A 23 -1.68 -36.92 1.64
CA ARG A 23 -0.41 -36.62 2.30
C ARG A 23 0.49 -35.71 1.46
N ALA A 24 0.49 -35.86 0.13
CA ALA A 24 1.21 -34.98 -0.78
C ALA A 24 0.61 -33.57 -0.77
N PHE A 25 -0.72 -33.49 -0.95
CA PHE A 25 -1.47 -32.24 -0.87
C PHE A 25 -1.24 -31.51 0.45
N ARG A 26 -1.29 -32.21 1.59
CA ARG A 26 -1.01 -31.64 2.93
C ARG A 26 0.42 -31.09 3.06
N ARG A 27 1.38 -31.59 2.29
CA ARG A 27 2.76 -31.07 2.26
C ARG A 27 2.94 -29.90 1.27
N GLY A 28 1.86 -29.44 0.63
CA GLY A 28 1.89 -28.37 -0.35
C GLY A 28 2.28 -28.82 -1.76
N ASP A 29 2.30 -30.13 -2.04
CA ASP A 29 2.45 -30.62 -3.41
C ASP A 29 1.11 -30.52 -4.14
N PHE A 30 0.92 -29.44 -4.89
CA PHE A 30 -0.28 -29.23 -5.69
C PHE A 30 -0.18 -29.79 -7.12
N SER A 31 0.86 -30.56 -7.43
CA SER A 31 0.98 -31.28 -8.71
C SER A 31 0.31 -32.66 -8.68
N VAL A 32 0.04 -33.19 -7.48
CA VAL A 32 -0.58 -34.51 -7.30
C VAL A 32 -1.98 -34.58 -7.89
N ARG A 33 -2.29 -35.64 -8.63
CA ARG A 33 -3.61 -35.90 -9.18
C ARG A 33 -4.04 -37.34 -8.90
N LEU A 34 -5.33 -37.54 -8.66
CA LEU A 34 -5.98 -38.85 -8.70
C LEU A 34 -6.41 -39.17 -10.14
N PRO A 35 -6.60 -40.45 -10.48
CA PRO A 35 -6.98 -40.86 -11.83
C PRO A 35 -8.32 -40.25 -12.26
N ASP A 36 -8.44 -39.94 -13.55
CA ASP A 36 -9.63 -39.35 -14.19
C ASP A 36 -10.47 -40.39 -14.97
N ASP A 37 -10.04 -41.64 -14.98
CA ASP A 37 -10.66 -42.78 -15.66
C ASP A 37 -11.54 -43.63 -14.72
N LEU A 38 -11.87 -43.13 -13.54
CA LEU A 38 -12.71 -43.81 -12.55
C LEU A 38 -14.19 -43.41 -12.75
N ASP A 39 -15.08 -44.39 -12.61
CA ASP A 39 -16.52 -44.18 -12.71
C ASP A 39 -17.20 -44.18 -11.34
N GLY A 40 -18.41 -43.59 -11.29
CA GLY A 40 -19.23 -43.55 -10.08
C GLY A 40 -18.60 -42.71 -8.96
N LEU A 41 -18.85 -43.11 -7.70
CA LEU A 41 -18.43 -42.32 -6.52
C LEU A 41 -16.91 -42.14 -6.43
N ASP A 42 -16.12 -43.12 -6.88
CA ASP A 42 -14.66 -43.04 -6.88
C ASP A 42 -14.15 -42.00 -7.88
N GLY A 43 -14.82 -41.86 -9.03
CA GLY A 43 -14.61 -40.79 -9.99
C GLY A 43 -14.97 -39.41 -9.44
N GLU A 44 -16.17 -39.27 -8.85
CA GLU A 44 -16.61 -38.02 -8.21
C GLU A 44 -15.64 -37.58 -7.09
N LEU A 45 -15.14 -38.54 -6.29
CA LEU A 45 -14.16 -38.25 -5.24
C LEU A 45 -12.81 -37.82 -5.82
N ALA A 46 -12.35 -38.47 -6.89
CA ALA A 46 -11.12 -38.12 -7.57
C ALA A 46 -11.18 -36.73 -8.22
N GLU A 47 -12.31 -36.39 -8.87
CA GLU A 47 -12.59 -35.08 -9.44
C GLU A 47 -12.60 -34.01 -8.35
N ALA A 48 -13.39 -34.19 -7.29
CA ALA A 48 -13.45 -33.23 -6.18
C ALA A 48 -12.09 -33.00 -5.51
N PHE A 49 -11.29 -34.06 -5.35
CA PHE A 49 -9.92 -33.94 -4.87
C PHE A 49 -9.04 -33.14 -5.84
N ASN A 50 -9.07 -33.47 -7.12
CA ASN A 50 -8.26 -32.81 -8.16
C ASN A 50 -8.62 -31.32 -8.28
N ASP A 51 -9.90 -30.98 -8.18
CA ASP A 51 -10.40 -29.60 -8.15
C ASP A 51 -9.89 -28.84 -6.92
N ALA A 52 -9.96 -29.46 -5.74
CA ALA A 52 -9.44 -28.86 -4.51
C ALA A 52 -7.93 -28.61 -4.61
N VAL A 53 -7.17 -29.56 -5.15
CA VAL A 53 -5.72 -29.39 -5.37
C VAL A 53 -5.46 -28.28 -6.40
N GLY A 54 -6.21 -28.26 -7.50
CA GLY A 54 -6.08 -27.24 -8.55
C GLY A 54 -6.45 -25.83 -8.09
N LEU A 55 -7.43 -25.68 -7.19
CA LEU A 55 -7.75 -24.40 -6.55
C LEU A 55 -6.58 -23.92 -5.68
N ASN A 56 -6.01 -24.79 -4.84
CA ASN A 56 -4.88 -24.43 -3.97
C ASN A 56 -3.59 -24.10 -4.73
N ASP A 57 -3.33 -24.77 -5.86
CA ASP A 57 -2.24 -24.41 -6.77
C ASP A 57 -2.41 -22.97 -7.30
N ARG A 58 -3.63 -22.63 -7.76
CA ARG A 58 -3.96 -21.30 -8.26
C ARG A 58 -3.82 -20.22 -7.19
N ILE A 59 -4.30 -20.48 -5.97
CA ILE A 59 -4.13 -19.56 -4.83
C ILE A 59 -2.65 -19.31 -4.56
N SER A 60 -1.84 -20.36 -4.52
CA SER A 60 -0.42 -20.25 -4.22
C SER A 60 0.32 -19.42 -5.28
N LYS A 61 0.05 -19.69 -6.55
CA LYS A 61 0.57 -18.90 -7.68
C LYS A 61 0.12 -17.44 -7.63
N GLU A 62 -1.13 -17.20 -7.23
CA GLU A 62 -1.68 -15.86 -7.12
C GLU A 62 -1.03 -15.06 -5.98
N PHE A 63 -0.75 -15.69 -4.84
CA PHE A 63 0.02 -15.05 -3.76
C PHE A 63 1.46 -14.75 -4.16
N GLU A 64 2.12 -15.62 -4.91
CA GLU A 64 3.45 -15.34 -5.47
C GLU A 64 3.42 -14.13 -6.42
N ARG A 65 2.42 -14.09 -7.32
CA ARG A 65 2.21 -12.96 -8.23
C ARG A 65 2.00 -11.66 -7.47
N LEU A 66 1.15 -11.65 -6.44
CA LEU A 66 0.87 -10.46 -5.63
C LEU A 66 2.10 -10.00 -4.85
N ARG A 67 2.86 -10.92 -4.25
CA ARG A 67 4.12 -10.62 -3.57
C ARG A 67 5.08 -9.88 -4.51
N ASP A 68 5.23 -10.36 -5.73
CA ASP A 68 6.15 -9.74 -6.69
C ASP A 68 5.61 -8.41 -7.23
N ALA A 69 4.31 -8.33 -7.53
CA ALA A 69 3.70 -7.12 -8.08
C ALA A 69 3.60 -6.00 -7.04
N VAL A 70 2.97 -6.24 -5.90
CA VAL A 70 2.74 -5.22 -4.86
C VAL A 70 3.99 -5.05 -4.01
N GLY A 71 4.56 -6.16 -3.52
CA GLY A 71 5.66 -6.13 -2.56
C GLY A 71 7.02 -5.72 -3.15
N ARG A 72 7.34 -6.15 -4.38
CA ARG A 72 8.65 -5.85 -5.00
C ARG A 72 8.60 -4.76 -6.06
N GLN A 73 7.54 -4.72 -6.86
CA GLN A 73 7.41 -3.75 -7.96
C GLN A 73 6.61 -2.50 -7.58
N GLY A 74 6.00 -2.46 -6.38
CA GLY A 74 5.19 -1.32 -5.94
C GLY A 74 3.91 -1.11 -6.76
N LYS A 75 3.44 -2.13 -7.50
CA LYS A 75 2.22 -2.06 -8.30
C LYS A 75 0.98 -2.20 -7.42
N ILE A 76 0.75 -1.19 -6.59
CA ILE A 76 -0.33 -1.10 -5.60
C ILE A 76 -1.75 -1.14 -6.18
N ASN A 77 -1.90 -0.93 -7.49
CA ASN A 77 -3.19 -1.07 -8.19
C ASN A 77 -3.52 -2.52 -8.60
N GLN A 78 -2.58 -3.46 -8.41
CA GLN A 78 -2.84 -4.87 -8.66
C GLN A 78 -3.76 -5.43 -7.57
N ARG A 79 -4.71 -6.27 -7.98
CA ARG A 79 -5.67 -6.93 -7.10
C ARG A 79 -5.54 -8.43 -7.24
N ALA A 80 -5.82 -9.14 -6.16
CA ALA A 80 -5.93 -10.57 -6.11
C ALA A 80 -7.11 -11.02 -6.98
N ALA A 81 -6.92 -12.02 -7.81
CA ALA A 81 -7.97 -12.62 -8.63
C ALA A 81 -7.84 -14.14 -8.63
N LEU A 82 -8.92 -14.83 -8.30
CA LEU A 82 -8.99 -16.28 -8.29
C LEU A 82 -10.23 -16.75 -9.07
N PRO A 83 -10.11 -16.97 -10.39
CA PRO A 83 -11.23 -17.42 -11.20
C PRO A 83 -11.79 -18.76 -10.71
N GLY A 84 -13.10 -18.83 -10.49
CA GLY A 84 -13.78 -20.02 -9.98
C GLY A 84 -13.72 -20.19 -8.45
N ALA A 85 -13.24 -19.18 -7.72
CA ALA A 85 -13.40 -19.12 -6.27
C ALA A 85 -14.88 -18.99 -5.92
N LEU A 86 -15.38 -19.84 -5.03
CA LEU A 86 -16.74 -19.83 -4.53
C LEU A 86 -16.74 -19.81 -3.00
N GLY A 87 -17.81 -19.26 -2.41
CA GLY A 87 -17.98 -19.17 -0.97
C GLY A 87 -16.79 -18.48 -0.28
N SER A 88 -16.32 -19.06 0.83
CA SER A 88 -15.26 -18.48 1.66
C SER A 88 -13.92 -18.25 0.95
N TRP A 89 -13.68 -18.90 -0.20
CA TRP A 89 -12.51 -18.60 -1.02
C TRP A 89 -12.62 -17.27 -1.72
N ASN A 90 -13.81 -16.91 -2.20
CA ASN A 90 -14.07 -15.57 -2.73
C ASN A 90 -13.93 -14.52 -1.62
N ASP A 91 -14.52 -14.76 -0.46
CA ASP A 91 -14.41 -13.87 0.71
C ASP A 91 -12.94 -13.65 1.12
N SER A 92 -12.11 -14.69 1.02
CA SER A 92 -10.67 -14.60 1.30
C SER A 92 -9.94 -13.69 0.30
N VAL A 93 -10.28 -13.78 -0.99
CA VAL A 93 -9.72 -12.91 -2.03
C VAL A 93 -10.17 -11.47 -1.82
N GLU A 94 -11.43 -11.26 -1.47
CA GLU A 94 -11.98 -9.94 -1.13
C GLU A 94 -11.28 -9.33 0.10
N ALA A 95 -11.06 -10.12 1.15
CA ALA A 95 -10.32 -9.68 2.34
C ALA A 95 -8.90 -9.23 1.99
N VAL A 96 -8.17 -9.98 1.16
CA VAL A 96 -6.84 -9.57 0.66
C VAL A 96 -6.93 -8.26 -0.14
N ASN A 97 -7.94 -8.11 -1.01
CA ASN A 97 -8.13 -6.90 -1.80
C ASN A 97 -8.50 -5.67 -0.95
N SER A 98 -9.29 -5.86 0.12
CA SER A 98 -9.57 -4.82 1.12
C SER A 98 -8.28 -4.38 1.81
N LEU A 99 -7.49 -5.33 2.31
CA LEU A 99 -6.20 -5.02 2.95
C LEU A 99 -5.24 -4.27 2.02
N ILE A 100 -5.17 -4.67 0.74
CA ILE A 100 -4.39 -3.94 -0.26
C ILE A 100 -4.89 -2.50 -0.32
N THR A 101 -6.20 -2.30 -0.50
CA THR A 101 -6.82 -0.97 -0.63
C THR A 101 -6.56 -0.09 0.59
N ASP A 102 -6.72 -0.64 1.79
CA ASP A 102 -6.51 0.05 3.06
C ASP A 102 -5.04 0.48 3.26
N MET A 103 -4.08 -0.27 2.69
CA MET A 103 -2.66 0.10 2.68
C MET A 103 -2.30 1.08 1.56
N VAL A 104 -2.94 0.97 0.40
CA VAL A 104 -2.69 1.83 -0.76
C VAL A 104 -3.10 3.26 -0.48
N HIS A 105 -4.30 3.46 0.06
CA HIS A 105 -4.92 4.78 0.14
C HIS A 105 -4.06 5.80 0.91
N PRO A 106 -3.61 5.54 2.15
CA PRO A 106 -2.77 6.50 2.89
C PRO A 106 -1.42 6.76 2.21
N THR A 107 -0.87 5.75 1.54
CA THR A 107 0.41 5.85 0.84
C THR A 107 0.29 6.77 -0.39
N ALA A 108 -0.79 6.63 -1.16
CA ALA A 108 -1.08 7.48 -2.30
C ALA A 108 -1.34 8.93 -1.88
N GLU A 109 -2.12 9.14 -0.81
CA GLU A 109 -2.38 10.46 -0.26
C GLU A 109 -1.11 11.15 0.22
N MET A 110 -0.21 10.42 0.87
CA MET A 110 1.10 10.97 1.24
C MET A 110 1.90 11.42 0.03
N ALA A 111 1.95 10.60 -1.02
CA ALA A 111 2.64 10.96 -2.25
C ALA A 111 2.03 12.21 -2.91
N ARG A 112 0.70 12.36 -2.87
CA ARG A 112 -0.02 13.55 -3.35
C ARG A 112 0.41 14.80 -2.58
N VAL A 113 0.39 14.74 -1.25
CA VAL A 113 0.75 15.88 -0.38
C VAL A 113 2.22 16.26 -0.56
N ILE A 114 3.14 15.29 -0.56
CA ILE A 114 4.57 15.55 -0.82
C ILE A 114 4.77 16.16 -2.21
N GLY A 115 4.07 15.65 -3.23
CA GLY A 115 4.09 16.20 -4.57
C GLY A 115 3.57 17.64 -4.66
N ALA A 116 2.53 17.98 -3.88
CA ALA A 116 2.01 19.35 -3.78
C ALA A 116 3.04 20.29 -3.13
N VAL A 117 3.65 19.88 -2.01
CA VAL A 117 4.73 20.61 -1.34
C VAL A 117 5.90 20.86 -2.29
N ALA A 118 6.31 19.85 -3.08
CA ALA A 118 7.38 19.99 -4.06
C ALA A 118 7.05 21.01 -5.18
N LYS A 119 5.76 21.24 -5.46
CA LYS A 119 5.27 22.27 -6.40
C LYS A 119 5.04 23.63 -5.72
N GLY A 120 5.33 23.74 -4.43
CA GLY A 120 5.12 24.96 -3.64
C GLY A 120 3.70 25.15 -3.10
N ASP A 121 2.82 24.15 -3.26
CA ASP A 121 1.47 24.18 -2.70
C ASP A 121 1.48 23.60 -1.27
N LEU A 122 1.49 24.51 -0.29
CA LEU A 122 1.49 24.20 1.15
C LEU A 122 0.08 24.22 1.75
N SER A 123 -0.97 24.33 0.93
CA SER A 123 -2.35 24.24 1.38
C SER A 123 -2.83 22.80 1.56
N GLN A 124 -2.13 21.85 0.92
CA GLN A 124 -2.51 20.44 0.90
C GLN A 124 -2.01 19.72 2.15
N THR A 125 -2.92 19.01 2.81
CA THR A 125 -2.64 18.20 3.99
C THR A 125 -3.17 16.77 3.82
N MET A 126 -2.68 15.87 4.66
CA MET A 126 -3.25 14.54 4.87
C MET A 126 -4.59 14.68 5.58
N ASP A 127 -5.64 14.09 5.00
CA ASP A 127 -6.91 13.92 5.69
C ASP A 127 -6.77 12.81 6.75
N LEU A 128 -7.01 13.16 8.01
CA LEU A 128 -6.84 12.24 9.14
C LEU A 128 -8.17 11.59 9.56
N GLU A 129 -9.30 12.16 9.17
CA GLU A 129 -10.64 11.84 9.71
C GLU A 129 -11.67 11.51 8.62
N ASN A 130 -11.23 11.21 7.39
CA ASN A 130 -12.11 10.83 6.29
C ASN A 130 -13.24 9.89 6.76
N GLU A 131 -14.49 10.25 6.44
CA GLU A 131 -15.72 9.61 6.94
C GLU A 131 -15.76 8.11 6.66
N ASP A 132 -15.23 7.69 5.50
CA ASP A 132 -15.25 6.28 5.11
C ASP A 132 -14.16 5.47 5.83
N HIS A 133 -12.99 6.06 6.05
CA HIS A 133 -11.79 5.35 6.55
C HIS A 133 -10.88 6.29 7.36
N PRO A 134 -11.19 6.55 8.64
CA PRO A 134 -10.34 7.39 9.47
C PRO A 134 -8.97 6.75 9.65
N LEU A 135 -7.90 7.54 9.52
CA LEU A 135 -6.55 7.04 9.73
C LEU A 135 -6.37 6.62 11.19
N ARG A 136 -5.80 5.43 11.39
CA ARG A 136 -5.54 4.86 12.73
C ARG A 136 -4.12 4.35 12.83
N GLY A 137 -3.67 4.17 14.07
CA GLY A 137 -2.36 3.59 14.39
C GLY A 137 -1.22 4.31 13.68
N GLU A 138 -0.43 3.54 12.95
CA GLU A 138 0.79 4.03 12.29
C GLU A 138 0.49 5.03 11.16
N PHE A 139 -0.56 4.82 10.36
CA PHE A 139 -0.93 5.75 9.30
C PHE A 139 -1.37 7.11 9.85
N LEU A 140 -2.08 7.13 10.99
CA LEU A 140 -2.43 8.38 11.67
C LEU A 140 -1.19 9.12 12.16
N ARG A 141 -0.25 8.38 12.77
CA ARG A 141 1.02 8.96 13.26
C ARG A 141 1.79 9.60 12.12
N ILE A 142 1.92 8.88 10.99
CA ILE A 142 2.58 9.39 9.80
C ILE A 142 1.85 10.61 9.25
N GLY A 143 0.53 10.56 9.12
CA GLY A 143 -0.28 11.69 8.65
C GLY A 143 -0.08 12.95 9.48
N LYS A 144 -0.04 12.83 10.81
CA LYS A 144 0.25 13.94 11.73
C LYS A 144 1.66 14.52 11.54
N VAL A 145 2.66 13.66 11.32
CA VAL A 145 4.03 14.10 11.05
C VAL A 145 4.10 14.88 9.73
N VAL A 146 3.48 14.35 8.67
CA VAL A 146 3.40 15.03 7.36
C VAL A 146 2.71 16.39 7.50
N ASN A 147 1.55 16.45 8.17
CA ASN A 147 0.82 17.72 8.36
C ASN A 147 1.62 18.73 9.19
N THR A 148 2.37 18.26 10.20
CA THR A 148 3.26 19.12 10.98
C THR A 148 4.36 19.71 10.10
N MET A 149 4.99 18.90 9.25
CA MET A 149 5.99 19.36 8.28
C MET A 149 5.42 20.40 7.31
N VAL A 150 4.23 20.16 6.75
CA VAL A 150 3.55 21.12 5.86
C VAL A 150 3.27 22.44 6.58
N GLY A 151 2.75 22.38 7.81
CA GLY A 151 2.47 23.58 8.61
C GLY A 151 3.73 24.38 8.96
N GLN A 152 4.84 23.71 9.29
CA GLN A 152 6.12 24.37 9.54
C GLN A 152 6.67 25.07 8.29
N LEU A 153 6.59 24.40 7.12
CA LEU A 153 6.94 24.99 5.83
C LEU A 153 6.08 26.22 5.52
N GLY A 154 4.76 26.12 5.69
CA GLY A 154 3.84 27.22 5.43
C GLY A 154 4.11 28.42 6.32
N SER A 155 4.36 28.19 7.61
CA SER A 155 4.72 29.23 8.58
C SER A 155 6.03 29.93 8.20
N PHE A 156 7.05 29.15 7.79
CA PHE A 156 8.34 29.70 7.36
C PHE A 156 8.19 30.57 6.10
N VAL A 157 7.51 30.08 5.07
CA VAL A 157 7.29 30.83 3.81
C VAL A 157 6.55 32.14 4.07
N SER A 158 5.52 32.11 4.92
CA SER A 158 4.77 33.31 5.32
C SER A 158 5.69 34.34 6.00
N GLU A 159 6.48 33.92 6.97
CA GLU A 159 7.38 34.81 7.72
C GLU A 159 8.49 35.40 6.86
N VAL A 160 9.11 34.60 5.98
CA VAL A 160 10.13 35.10 5.05
C VAL A 160 9.53 36.12 4.08
N THR A 161 8.35 35.84 3.55
CA THR A 161 7.65 36.77 2.63
C THR A 161 7.30 38.08 3.33
N ARG A 162 6.81 38.01 4.58
CA ARG A 162 6.49 39.18 5.40
C ARG A 162 7.72 40.05 5.65
N VAL A 163 8.83 39.46 6.11
CA VAL A 163 10.07 40.18 6.42
C VAL A 163 10.68 40.80 5.17
N ALA A 164 10.70 40.06 4.05
CA ALA A 164 11.20 40.57 2.78
C ALA A 164 10.40 41.81 2.33
N ARG A 165 9.07 41.79 2.47
CA ARG A 165 8.21 42.93 2.16
C ARG A 165 8.42 44.11 3.10
N GLU A 166 8.46 43.86 4.41
CA GLU A 166 8.63 44.91 5.42
C GLU A 166 9.96 45.64 5.27
N VAL A 167 11.06 44.90 5.21
CA VAL A 167 12.41 45.49 5.20
C VAL A 167 12.81 45.94 3.80
N GLY A 168 12.46 45.17 2.76
CA GLY A 168 12.88 45.44 1.39
C GLY A 168 12.00 46.43 0.63
N THR A 169 10.67 46.37 0.81
CA THR A 169 9.73 47.18 0.02
C THR A 169 9.13 48.33 0.83
N GLU A 170 8.70 48.06 2.07
CA GLU A 170 8.02 49.07 2.90
C GLU A 170 8.99 49.95 3.69
N GLY A 171 10.29 49.64 3.67
CA GLY A 171 11.33 50.37 4.39
C GLY A 171 11.17 50.30 5.92
N LYS A 172 10.39 49.35 6.44
CA LYS A 172 10.23 49.10 7.87
C LYS A 172 11.47 48.36 8.39
N LEU A 173 12.44 49.15 8.82
CA LEU A 173 13.72 48.65 9.30
C LEU A 173 13.57 47.93 10.65
N GLY A 174 14.28 46.81 10.80
CA GLY A 174 14.27 45.99 12.02
C GLY A 174 13.26 44.84 12.03
N GLY A 175 12.56 44.58 10.92
CA GLY A 175 11.71 43.39 10.77
C GLY A 175 12.50 42.08 10.92
N GLN A 176 11.95 41.13 11.67
CA GLN A 176 12.56 39.81 11.90
C GLN A 176 11.50 38.71 11.76
N ALA A 177 11.93 37.58 11.20
CA ALA A 177 11.15 36.36 11.07
C ALA A 177 11.08 35.65 12.42
N LYS A 178 9.87 35.26 12.80
CA LYS A 178 9.61 34.51 14.04
C LYS A 178 8.81 33.26 13.71
N VAL A 179 9.51 32.16 13.48
CA VAL A 179 8.89 30.86 13.20
C VAL A 179 8.93 30.00 14.46
N ALA A 180 7.76 29.60 14.96
CA ALA A 180 7.66 28.80 16.18
C ALA A 180 8.08 27.34 15.94
N GLY A 181 8.79 26.75 16.89
CA GLY A 181 9.11 25.31 16.88
C GLY A 181 10.14 24.87 15.84
N VAL A 182 10.90 25.80 15.25
CA VAL A 182 11.98 25.47 14.30
C VAL A 182 13.24 24.97 15.02
N ALA A 183 13.85 23.93 14.47
CA ALA A 183 15.12 23.36 14.92
C ALA A 183 15.94 22.88 13.72
N GLY A 184 17.25 22.66 13.93
CA GLY A 184 18.18 22.25 12.87
C GLY A 184 18.18 23.22 11.69
N ALA A 185 18.14 22.68 10.46
CA ALA A 185 18.19 23.48 9.23
C ALA A 185 17.13 24.60 9.17
N TRP A 186 15.95 24.41 9.77
CA TRP A 186 14.90 25.43 9.81
C TRP A 186 15.26 26.64 10.67
N LYS A 187 15.95 26.38 11.79
CA LYS A 187 16.45 27.44 12.66
C LYS A 187 17.56 28.21 11.95
N ASP A 188 18.50 27.50 11.34
CA ASP A 188 19.62 28.11 10.61
C ASP A 188 19.12 29.02 9.48
N LEU A 189 18.10 28.58 8.72
CA LEU A 189 17.47 29.41 7.68
C LEU A 189 16.78 30.65 8.25
N THR A 190 16.07 30.52 9.36
CA THR A 190 15.40 31.65 10.03
C THR A 190 16.41 32.68 10.53
N ASP A 191 17.50 32.21 11.16
CA ASP A 191 18.57 33.05 11.68
C ASP A 191 19.31 33.79 10.53
N ASN A 192 19.52 33.12 9.39
CA ASN A 192 20.11 33.73 8.19
C ASN A 192 19.22 34.84 7.60
N VAL A 193 17.90 34.64 7.52
CA VAL A 193 16.95 35.68 7.06
C VAL A 193 16.99 36.89 8.00
N ASN A 194 17.04 36.65 9.30
CA ASN A 194 17.14 37.70 10.31
C ASN A 194 18.46 38.48 10.21
N LEU A 195 19.58 37.80 9.95
CA LEU A 195 20.87 38.45 9.72
C LEU A 195 20.83 39.36 8.48
N MET A 196 20.25 38.87 7.38
CA MET A 196 20.08 39.66 6.15
C MET A 196 19.23 40.92 6.39
N ALA A 197 18.10 40.78 7.09
CA ALA A 197 17.23 41.89 7.43
C ALA A 197 17.91 42.93 8.35
N ALA A 198 18.69 42.47 9.33
CA ALA A 198 19.45 43.34 10.22
C ALA A 198 20.56 44.10 9.48
N ASN A 199 21.28 43.44 8.56
CA ASN A 199 22.30 44.07 7.74
C ASN A 199 21.71 45.16 6.84
N LEU A 200 20.59 44.88 6.17
CA LEU A 200 19.91 45.87 5.32
C LEU A 200 19.43 47.08 6.13
N THR A 201 18.89 46.84 7.33
CA THR A 201 18.53 47.89 8.29
C THR A 201 19.71 48.77 8.67
N GLY A 202 20.86 48.17 8.98
CA GLY A 202 22.08 48.91 9.31
C GLY A 202 22.58 49.75 8.13
N GLN A 203 22.59 49.19 6.92
CA GLN A 203 23.03 49.91 5.71
C GLN A 203 22.16 51.14 5.43
N VAL A 204 20.84 51.01 5.47
CA VAL A 204 19.94 52.15 5.20
C VAL A 204 20.07 53.24 6.26
N ARG A 205 20.20 52.87 7.55
CA ARG A 205 20.38 53.85 8.64
C ARG A 205 21.71 54.60 8.58
N ASN A 206 22.76 54.01 8.01
CA ASN A 206 24.05 54.68 7.85
C ASN A 206 24.08 55.66 6.65
N ILE A 207 23.06 55.62 5.78
CA ILE A 207 22.94 56.48 4.59
C ILE A 207 22.00 57.67 4.85
N ALA A 208 21.02 57.51 5.75
CA ALA A 208 20.08 58.55 6.18
C ALA A 208 20.69 59.49 7.24
#